data_AF-R6CRA6-F1
#
_entry.id   AF-R6CRA6-F1
#
_cell.length_a   1.000
_cell.length_b   1.000
_cell.length_c   1.000
_cell.angle_alpha   90.00
_cell.angle_beta   90.00
_cell.angle_gamma   90.00
#
_symmetry.space_group_name_H-M   'P 1'
#
loop_
_entity.id
_entity.type
_entity.pdbx_description
1 polymer ?
#
loop_
_entity_poly.entity_id
_entity_poly.type
_entity_poly.pdbx_seq_one_letter_code
_entity_poly.pdbx_strand_id
1 'polypeptide(L)' 'MNIEKQVKEVFADLFEMDEEEVHNTDTMEDIDDWDSLMHIQLMLALEKEFSIKFSTQQIMEMKSVADIIQIISSKF' A
#
# COMPACT_ATOMS: atom_id res chain seq x y z
N MET A 1 13.37 -6.77 8.70
CA MET A 1 11.99 -6.52 8.24
C MET A 1 12.10 -5.91 6.86
N ASN A 2 11.48 -6.50 5.85
CA ASN A 2 11.53 -5.98 4.48
C ASN A 2 10.16 -5.35 4.17
N ILE A 3 10.03 -4.05 4.48
CA ILE A 3 8.77 -3.31 4.37
C ILE A 3 8.26 -3.33 2.93
N GLU A 4 9.14 -3.15 1.95
CA GLU A 4 8.78 -3.19 0.53
C GLU A 4 8.15 -4.53 0.16
N LYS A 5 8.80 -5.65 0.53
CA LYS A 5 8.28 -6.99 0.23
C LYS A 5 6.90 -7.21 0.85
N GLN A 6 6.72 -6.87 2.12
CA GLN A 6 5.43 -7.04 2.81
C GLN A 6 4.32 -6.14 2.22
N VAL A 7 4.66 -4.91 1.81
CA VAL A 7 3.69 -4.05 1.10
C VAL A 7 3.26 -4.70 -0.21
N LYS A 8 4.21 -5.19 -1.02
CA LYS A 8 3.90 -5.85 -2.29
C LYS A 8 3.08 -7.13 -2.12
N GLU A 9 3.36 -7.93 -1.08
CA GLU A 9 2.54 -9.10 -0.73
C GLU A 9 1.09 -8.71 -0.45
N VAL A 10 0.84 -7.61 0.30
CA VAL A 10 -0.52 -7.13 0.57
C VAL A 10 -1.21 -6.62 -0.70
N PHE A 11 -0.47 -5.98 -1.62
CA PHE A 11 -1.02 -5.62 -2.93
C PHE A 11 -1.40 -6.86 -3.74
N ALA A 12 -0.49 -7.83 -3.87
CA ALA A 12 -0.70 -9.08 -4.58
C ALA A 12 -1.94 -9.82 -4.07
N ASP A 13 -2.08 -9.94 -2.74
CA ASP A 13 -3.23 -10.59 -2.11
C ASP A 13 -4.55 -9.83 -2.33
N LEU A 14 -4.53 -8.49 -2.26
CA LEU A 14 -5.75 -7.68 -2.32
C LEU A 14 -6.26 -7.48 -3.76
N PHE A 15 -5.36 -7.38 -4.73
CA PHE A 15 -5.65 -7.14 -6.14
C PHE A 15 -5.57 -8.41 -6.99
N GLU A 16 -5.36 -9.57 -6.36
CA GLU A 16 -5.24 -10.88 -7.03
C GLU A 16 -4.20 -10.89 -8.18
N MET A 17 -3.03 -10.27 -7.94
CA MET A 17 -1.95 -10.10 -8.91
C MET A 17 -0.60 -10.64 -8.39
N ASP A 18 0.44 -10.66 -9.23
CA ASP A 18 1.78 -11.12 -8.82
C ASP A 18 2.53 -10.02 -8.03
N GLU A 19 3.31 -10.39 -7.00
CA GLU A 19 4.15 -9.42 -6.27
C GLU A 19 5.19 -8.75 -7.18
N GLU A 20 5.61 -9.45 -8.24
CA GLU A 20 6.58 -8.94 -9.21
C GLU A 20 6.00 -7.84 -10.11
N GLU A 21 4.67 -7.80 -10.28
CA GLU A 21 3.96 -6.78 -11.05
C GLU A 21 3.78 -5.48 -10.27
N VAL A 22 3.98 -5.49 -8.95
CA VAL A 22 3.87 -4.30 -8.10
C VAL A 22 5.18 -3.52 -8.13
N HIS A 23 5.16 -2.32 -8.70
CA HIS A 23 6.28 -1.41 -8.82
C HIS A 23 6.13 -0.22 -7.88
N ASN A 24 7.27 0.30 -7.41
CA ASN A 24 7.27 1.41 -6.45
C ASN A 24 6.68 2.70 -7.03
N THR A 25 6.68 2.83 -8.36
CA THR A 25 6.12 3.97 -9.09
C THR A 25 4.62 3.87 -9.31
N ASP A 26 4.02 2.70 -9.09
CA ASP A 26 2.61 2.48 -9.41
C ASP A 26 1.71 3.37 -8.55
N THR A 27 0.70 3.91 -9.22
CA THR A 27 -0.35 4.73 -8.67
C THR A 27 -1.71 4.08 -8.93
N MET A 28 -2.79 4.68 -8.43
CA MET A 28 -4.16 4.25 -8.73
C MET A 28 -4.48 4.25 -10.24
N GLU A 29 -3.74 4.98 -11.07
CA GLU A 29 -3.93 4.97 -12.53
C GLU A 29 -3.27 3.78 -13.23
N ASP A 30 -2.30 3.13 -12.57
CA ASP A 30 -1.49 2.05 -13.15
C ASP A 30 -2.04 0.66 -12.82
N ILE A 31 -2.86 0.54 -11.75
CA ILE A 31 -3.49 -0.70 -11.31
C ILE A 31 -5.01 -0.56 -11.52
N ASP A 32 -5.57 -1.31 -12.47
CA ASP A 32 -6.96 -1.18 -12.95
C ASP A 32 -8.01 -1.22 -11.82
N ASP A 33 -7.84 -2.10 -10.83
CA ASP A 33 -8.78 -2.25 -9.71
C ASP A 33 -8.44 -1.35 -8.50
N TRP A 34 -7.39 -0.54 -8.57
CA TRP A 34 -7.00 0.34 -7.48
C TRP A 34 -7.77 1.66 -7.50
N ASP A 35 -9.04 1.60 -7.09
CA ASP A 35 -9.87 2.79 -6.90
C ASP A 35 -9.82 3.34 -5.45
N SER A 36 -10.65 4.36 -5.18
CA SER A 36 -10.73 4.97 -3.84
C SER A 36 -11.21 4.02 -2.74
N LEU A 37 -12.09 3.06 -3.06
CA LEU A 37 -12.57 2.08 -2.09
C LEU A 37 -11.48 1.05 -1.79
N MET A 38 -10.82 0.54 -2.83
CA MET A 38 -9.71 -0.40 -2.71
C MET A 38 -8.52 0.23 -2.01
N HIS A 39 -8.25 1.52 -2.22
CA HIS A 39 -7.24 2.26 -1.46
C HIS A 39 -7.53 2.22 0.05
N ILE A 40 -8.78 2.42 0.48
CA ILE A 40 -9.14 2.33 1.90
C ILE A 40 -8.98 0.89 2.42
N GLN A 41 -9.37 -0.13 1.65
CA GLN A 41 -9.18 -1.53 2.03
C GLN A 41 -7.70 -1.89 2.19
N LEU A 42 -6.86 -1.41 1.27
CA LEU A 42 -5.40 -1.54 1.32
C LEU A 42 -4.84 -0.91 2.61
N MET A 43 -5.28 0.31 2.96
CA MET A 43 -4.84 0.94 4.19
C MET A 43 -5.18 0.11 5.43
N LEU A 44 -6.40 -0.45 5.49
CA LEU A 44 -6.81 -1.30 6.60
C LEU A 44 -6.01 -2.61 6.68
N ALA A 45 -5.69 -3.21 5.53
CA ALA A 45 -4.86 -4.40 5.45
C ALA A 45 -3.43 -4.12 5.95
N LEU A 46 -2.82 -3.03 5.51
CA LEU A 46 -1.49 -2.59 5.94
C LEU A 46 -1.46 -2.21 7.43
N GLU A 47 -2.48 -1.54 7.95
CA GLU A 47 -2.59 -1.27 9.39
C GLU A 47 -2.56 -2.56 10.22
N LYS A 48 -3.27 -3.60 9.74
CA LYS A 48 -3.32 -4.91 10.39
C LYS A 48 -1.97 -5.63 10.29
N GLU A 49 -1.38 -5.69 9.11
CA GLU A 49 -0.12 -6.39 8.84
C GLU A 49 1.04 -5.80 9.66
N PHE A 50 1.15 -4.46 9.68
CA PHE A 50 2.22 -3.77 10.39
C PHE A 50 1.88 -3.42 11.85
N SER A 51 0.64 -3.68 12.30
CA SER A 51 0.14 -3.28 13.61
C SER A 51 0.30 -1.78 13.90
N ILE A 52 0.02 -0.95 12.88
CA ILE A 52 0.12 0.52 12.92
C ILE A 52 -1.24 1.18 12.71
N LYS A 53 -1.27 2.52 12.85
CA LYS A 53 -2.43 3.36 12.49
C LYS A 53 -2.01 4.52 11.61
N PHE A 54 -2.78 4.77 10.56
CA PHE A 54 -2.63 5.92 9.68
C PHE A 54 -3.59 7.04 10.08
N SER A 55 -3.13 8.29 9.98
CA SER A 55 -4.05 9.43 10.04
C SER A 55 -4.72 9.63 8.67
N THR A 56 -5.85 10.32 8.65
CA THR A 56 -6.51 10.70 7.39
C THR A 56 -5.58 11.48 6.46
N GLN A 57 -4.73 12.35 7.02
CA GLN A 57 -3.75 13.08 6.24
C GLN A 57 -2.72 12.15 5.59
N GLN A 58 -2.19 11.17 6.32
CA GLN A 58 -1.25 10.19 5.78
C GLN A 58 -1.86 9.37 4.64
N ILE A 59 -3.12 8.96 4.78
CA ILE A 59 -3.84 8.24 3.72
C ILE A 59 -3.97 9.12 2.47
N MET A 60 -4.30 10.41 2.62
CA MET A 60 -4.39 11.33 1.47
C MET A 60 -3.04 11.64 0.81
N GLU A 61 -1.93 11.48 1.53
CA GLU A 61 -0.56 11.70 1.02
C GLU A 61 -0.04 10.48 0.22
N MET A 62 -0.64 9.29 0.40
CA MET A 62 -0.25 8.07 -0.31
C MET A 62 -0.80 8.03 -1.73
N LYS A 63 0.01 8.46 -2.70
CA LYS A 63 -0.38 8.50 -4.12
C LYS A 63 0.26 7.39 -4.94
N SER A 64 1.32 6.79 -4.41
CA SER A 64 2.07 5.71 -5.03
C SER A 64 2.43 4.63 -4.02
N VAL A 65 2.84 3.46 -4.52
CA VAL A 65 3.42 2.38 -3.69
C VAL A 65 4.64 2.89 -2.89
N ALA A 66 5.49 3.73 -3.50
CA ALA A 66 6.63 4.34 -2.80
C ALA A 66 6.20 5.21 -1.62
N ASP A 67 5.14 6.03 -1.77
CA ASP A 67 4.64 6.88 -0.67
C ASP A 67 4.16 6.02 0.51
N ILE A 68 3.47 4.91 0.21
CA ILE A 68 3.00 3.94 1.21
C ILE A 68 4.20 3.36 1.97
N ILE A 69 5.21 2.86 1.26
CA ILE A 69 6.43 2.29 1.84
C ILE A 69 7.13 3.34 2.72
N GLN A 70 7.24 4.58 2.24
CA GLN A 70 7.88 5.67 2.98
C GLN A 70 7.13 6.00 4.27
N ILE A 71 5.80 6.11 4.22
CA ILE A 71 5.00 6.42 5.40
C ILE A 71 5.08 5.28 6.42
N ILE A 72 5.00 4.02 5.98
CA ILE A 72 5.17 2.85 6.88
C ILE A 72 6.56 2.85 7.49
N SER A 73 7.60 3.10 6.69
CA SER A 73 9.00 3.16 7.16
C SER A 73 9.19 4.25 8.21
N SER A 74 8.48 5.37 8.12
CA SER A 74 8.55 6.45 9.13
C SER A 74 7.92 6.11 10.48
N LYS A 75 7.21 4.98 10.59
CA LYS A 75 6.58 4.51 11.84
C LYS A 75 7.54 3.67 12.71
N PHE A 76 8.72 3.33 12.18
CA PHE A 76 9.76 2.51 12.82
C PHE A 76 11.09 3.27 12.88
#